data_AF-A0A1C5E0A9-F1
#
_entry.id   AF-A0A1C5E0A9-F1
#
_cell.length_a   1.000
_cell.length_b   1.000
_cell.length_c   1.000
_cell.angle_alpha   90.00
_cell.angle_beta   90.00
_cell.angle_gamma   90.00
#
_symmetry.space_group_name_H-M   'P 1'
#
loop_
_entity.id
_entity.type
_entity.pdbx_description
1 polymer ?
#
loop_
_entity_poly.entity_id
_entity_poly.type
_entity_poly.pdbx_seq_one_letter_code
_entity_poly.pdbx_strand_id
1 'polypeptide(L)'
;MTTTPIKAGVDRILSSCLGSDAGRFHPVIAVRTPAASKDWDGTVIAVDAAGQYVQCQTKGERGSSPDVPPTFINDRLWGTGHIVEYFDAVGQSAGKGRYVSLGAGHYTTGVAKMTVSYGEDPKQYPVVMAGGAFFYTASFSTGSSTAKLIAAMSTPYVHAYNATGKEIYNQKNDPRFTDASE
;
A
#
# COMPACT_ATOMS: atom_id res chain seq x y z
N MET A 1 -11.39 -4.06 -8.38
CA MET A 1 -12.04 -2.79 -8.00
C MET A 1 -11.07 -1.67 -8.33
N THR A 2 -11.55 -0.58 -8.90
CA THR A 2 -10.75 0.62 -9.18
C THR A 2 -10.75 1.55 -7.98
N THR A 3 -9.58 2.05 -7.61
CA THR A 3 -9.45 3.12 -6.62
C THR A 3 -9.94 4.45 -7.21
N THR A 4 -10.39 5.37 -6.35
CA THR A 4 -10.86 6.69 -6.78
C THR A 4 -9.85 7.76 -6.36
N PRO A 5 -9.42 8.68 -7.23
CA PRO A 5 -8.50 9.75 -6.86
C PRO A 5 -9.05 10.67 -5.75
N ILE A 6 -8.18 11.11 -4.84
CA ILE A 6 -8.48 12.18 -3.87
C ILE A 6 -8.21 13.51 -4.58
N LYS A 7 -9.27 14.24 -4.95
CA LYS A 7 -9.17 15.46 -5.76
C LYS A 7 -8.84 16.73 -4.97
N ALA A 8 -9.18 16.77 -3.68
CA ALA A 8 -9.01 17.96 -2.83
C ALA A 8 -8.55 17.54 -1.44
N GLY A 9 -7.87 18.45 -0.74
CA GLY A 9 -7.45 18.28 0.65
C GLY A 9 -6.17 17.46 0.85
N VAL A 10 -5.43 17.12 -0.21
CA VAL A 10 -4.16 16.37 -0.10
C VAL A 10 -3.15 17.11 0.79
N ASP A 11 -3.03 18.43 0.65
CA ASP A 11 -2.14 19.23 1.50
C ASP A 11 -2.55 19.15 2.97
N ARG A 12 -3.86 19.20 3.28
CA ARG A 12 -4.37 19.05 4.66
C ARG A 12 -4.11 17.66 5.22
N ILE A 13 -4.23 16.61 4.39
CA ILE A 13 -3.88 15.24 4.77
C ILE A 13 -2.40 15.16 5.14
N LEU A 14 -1.51 15.69 4.29
CA LEU A 14 -0.07 15.69 4.54
C LEU A 14 0.30 16.51 5.77
N SER A 15 -0.25 17.72 5.94
CA SER A 15 0.00 18.54 7.14
C SER A 15 -0.45 17.85 8.43
N SER A 16 -1.59 17.16 8.42
CA SER A 16 -2.06 16.41 9.59
C SER A 16 -1.20 15.17 9.88
N CYS A 17 -0.61 14.57 8.85
CA CYS A 17 0.19 13.35 8.96
C CYS A 17 1.64 13.64 9.40
N LEU A 18 2.25 14.67 8.82
CA LEU A 18 3.69 14.97 8.90
C LEU A 18 4.00 16.25 9.70
N GLY A 19 2.98 17.00 10.10
CA GLY A 19 3.17 18.26 10.81
C GLY A 19 3.95 19.28 9.98
N SER A 20 4.96 19.89 10.60
CA SER A 20 5.81 20.91 9.99
C SER A 20 6.62 20.42 8.79
N ASP A 21 6.87 19.13 8.67
CA ASP A 21 7.65 18.56 7.56
C ASP A 21 6.83 18.42 6.27
N ALA A 22 5.50 18.55 6.32
CA ALA A 22 4.62 18.30 5.18
C ALA A 22 5.01 19.09 3.90
N GLY A 23 5.48 20.33 4.05
CA GLY A 23 5.89 21.16 2.91
C GLY A 23 7.09 20.65 2.13
N ARG A 24 7.84 19.67 2.66
CA ARG A 24 8.98 19.02 1.99
C ARG A 24 8.56 17.86 1.09
N PHE A 25 7.32 17.40 1.22
CA PHE A 25 6.80 16.20 0.56
C PHE A 25 5.89 16.56 -0.61
N HIS A 26 6.06 15.84 -1.72
CA HIS A 26 5.24 15.97 -2.91
C HIS A 26 4.39 14.71 -3.09
N PRO A 27 3.05 14.82 -3.15
CA PRO A 27 2.18 13.66 -3.31
C PRO A 27 2.38 13.01 -4.69
N VAL A 28 2.59 11.69 -4.70
CA VAL A 28 2.71 10.88 -5.92
C VAL A 28 1.52 9.95 -6.13
N ILE A 29 0.88 9.48 -5.05
CA ILE A 29 -0.36 8.71 -5.09
C ILE A 29 -1.32 9.30 -4.07
N ALA A 30 -2.56 9.57 -4.47
CA ALA A 30 -3.62 10.02 -3.56
C ALA A 30 -4.96 9.38 -3.97
N VAL A 31 -5.37 8.34 -3.24
CA VAL A 31 -6.54 7.53 -3.63
C VAL A 31 -7.39 7.10 -2.44
N ARG A 32 -8.68 6.91 -2.68
CA ARG A 32 -9.64 6.34 -1.74
C ARG A 32 -9.62 4.82 -1.76
N THR A 33 -9.83 4.21 -0.60
CA THR A 33 -10.04 2.77 -0.48
C THR A 33 -11.41 2.38 -1.05
N PRO A 34 -11.60 1.14 -1.53
CA PRO A 34 -12.87 0.66 -2.06
C PRO A 34 -13.98 0.56 -0.99
N ALA A 35 -13.61 0.57 0.30
CA ALA A 35 -14.54 0.67 1.41
C ALA A 35 -13.91 1.54 2.51
N ALA A 36 -14.71 2.45 3.06
CA ALA A 36 -14.31 3.24 4.22
C ALA A 36 -14.41 2.38 5.48
N SER A 37 -13.31 2.35 6.23
CA SER A 37 -13.24 1.80 7.57
C SER A 37 -13.48 2.87 8.63
N LYS A 38 -13.44 2.49 9.90
CA LYS A 38 -13.55 3.44 11.01
C LYS A 38 -12.46 4.51 10.90
N ASP A 39 -11.22 4.08 10.71
CA ASP A 39 -10.06 4.98 10.82
C ASP A 39 -9.54 5.46 9.46
N TRP A 40 -9.83 4.76 8.36
CA TRP A 40 -9.31 5.10 7.04
C TRP A 40 -10.36 5.01 5.93
N ASP A 41 -10.30 5.92 4.96
CA ASP A 41 -11.03 5.88 3.69
C ASP A 41 -10.14 6.13 2.46
N GLY A 42 -8.81 6.18 2.65
CA GLY A 42 -7.85 6.36 1.59
C GLY A 42 -6.40 6.36 2.06
N THR A 43 -5.50 6.68 1.14
CA THR A 43 -4.07 6.84 1.39
C THR A 43 -3.50 7.93 0.49
N VAL A 44 -2.55 8.67 1.03
CA VAL A 44 -1.63 9.53 0.28
C VAL A 44 -0.21 8.99 0.46
N ILE A 45 0.49 8.75 -0.64
CA ILE A 45 1.93 8.50 -0.66
C ILE A 45 2.59 9.74 -1.23
N ALA A 46 3.62 10.22 -0.54
CA ALA A 46 4.39 11.38 -0.95
C ALA A 46 5.89 11.10 -0.86
N VAL A 47 6.67 11.88 -1.59
CA VAL A 47 8.13 11.75 -1.68
C VAL A 47 8.79 13.11 -1.51
N ASP A 48 9.94 13.16 -0.84
CA ASP A 48 10.74 14.38 -0.75
C ASP A 48 11.86 14.45 -1.81
N ALA A 49 12.64 15.53 -1.78
CA ALA A 49 13.76 15.73 -2.71
C ALA A 49 14.91 14.73 -2.54
N ALA A 50 15.01 14.04 -1.40
CA ALA A 50 15.98 12.99 -1.16
C ALA A 50 15.47 11.60 -1.62
N GLY A 51 14.26 11.53 -2.19
CA GLY A 51 13.64 10.29 -2.61
C GLY A 51 13.05 9.50 -1.44
N GLN A 52 12.86 10.12 -0.27
CA GLN A 52 12.27 9.46 0.89
C GLN A 52 10.75 9.43 0.76
N TYR A 53 10.17 8.23 0.75
CA TYR A 53 8.72 8.05 0.68
C TYR A 53 8.08 8.04 2.06
N VAL A 54 6.85 8.53 2.13
CA VAL A 54 5.96 8.47 3.30
C VAL A 54 4.56 8.02 2.88
N GLN A 55 3.88 7.28 3.77
CA GLN A 55 2.51 6.80 3.60
C GLN A 55 1.65 7.40 4.71
N CYS A 56 0.62 8.13 4.31
CA CYS A 56 -0.38 8.71 5.19
C CYS A 56 -1.74 8.07 4.90
N GLN A 57 -2.25 7.24 5.81
CA GLN A 57 -3.66 6.85 5.73
C GLN A 57 -4.53 8.09 6.00
N THR A 58 -5.67 8.18 5.33
CA THR A 58 -6.58 9.33 5.47
C THR A 58 -7.93 8.91 5.99
N LYS A 59 -8.55 9.77 6.80
CA LYS A 59 -9.99 9.84 7.05
C LYS A 59 -10.51 11.21 6.64
N GLY A 60 -11.29 11.28 5.58
CA GLY A 60 -11.72 12.55 4.99
C GLY A 60 -10.52 13.33 4.46
N GLU A 61 -10.14 14.40 5.15
CA GLU A 61 -8.95 15.22 4.84
C GLU A 61 -7.92 15.21 5.99
N ARG A 62 -8.09 14.33 6.97
CA ARG A 62 -7.15 14.14 8.06
C ARG A 62 -6.22 12.97 7.73
N GLY A 63 -4.92 13.22 7.72
CA GLY A 63 -3.90 12.19 7.57
C GLY A 63 -3.35 11.68 8.91
N SER A 64 -2.97 10.42 8.94
CA SER A 64 -2.21 9.78 10.01
C SER A 64 -1.12 8.90 9.40
N SER A 65 0.06 8.90 10.01
CA SER A 65 1.06 7.85 9.77
C SER A 65 0.78 6.68 10.72
N PRO A 66 1.04 5.43 10.32
CA PRO A 66 1.03 4.31 11.26
C PRO A 66 2.12 4.44 12.34
N ASP A 67 3.00 5.44 12.25
CA ASP A 67 4.25 5.50 12.98
C ASP A 67 4.51 6.85 13.63
N VAL A 68 5.20 6.80 14.76
CA VAL A 68 5.50 7.97 15.57
C VAL A 68 6.97 7.91 16.01
N PRO A 69 7.86 8.77 15.46
CA PRO A 69 7.59 9.74 14.39
C PRO A 69 7.30 9.04 13.05
N PRO A 70 6.66 9.71 12.07
CA PRO A 70 6.59 9.20 10.71
C PRO A 70 8.01 8.96 10.20
N THR A 71 8.42 7.69 10.03
CA THR A 71 9.75 7.38 9.50
C THR A 71 9.70 7.23 7.99
N PHE A 72 10.78 7.64 7.33
CA PHE A 72 10.98 7.50 5.89
C PHE A 72 11.08 6.02 5.50
N ILE A 73 10.31 5.62 4.49
CA ILE A 73 9.88 4.23 4.38
C ILE A 73 10.79 3.36 3.48
N ASN A 74 11.77 3.97 2.82
CA ASN A 74 12.66 3.27 1.89
C ASN A 74 13.40 2.08 2.56
N ASP A 75 13.59 2.12 3.88
CA ASP A 75 14.40 1.14 4.61
C ASP A 75 13.60 0.23 5.55
N ARG A 76 12.27 0.31 5.54
CA ARG A 76 11.51 -0.08 6.74
C ARG A 76 11.25 -1.56 6.91
N LEU A 77 11.08 -2.30 5.82
CA LEU A 77 10.82 -3.74 5.90
C LEU A 77 11.95 -4.59 5.31
N TRP A 78 12.64 -4.18 4.23
CA TRP A 78 13.47 -5.13 3.47
C TRP A 78 14.80 -4.59 2.91
N GLY A 79 15.27 -3.41 3.32
CA GLY A 79 16.58 -2.86 2.95
C GLY A 79 16.67 -2.26 1.54
N THR A 80 17.77 -1.57 1.24
CA THR A 80 18.02 -0.86 -0.03
C THR A 80 18.49 -1.82 -1.14
N GLY A 81 18.08 -1.53 -2.38
CA GLY A 81 18.65 -2.18 -3.58
C GLY A 81 17.84 -3.35 -4.14
N HIS A 82 16.56 -3.45 -3.76
CA HIS A 82 15.64 -4.48 -4.26
C HIS A 82 14.75 -3.96 -5.38
N ILE A 83 14.24 -4.88 -6.22
CA ILE A 83 13.31 -4.54 -7.32
C ILE A 83 12.03 -3.91 -6.78
N VAL A 84 11.58 -4.37 -5.61
CA VAL A 84 10.42 -3.89 -4.85
C VAL A 84 10.82 -3.75 -3.37
N GLU A 85 10.51 -2.62 -2.76
CA GLU A 85 10.71 -2.33 -1.34
C GLU A 85 9.33 -2.04 -0.72
N TYR A 86 8.93 -2.74 0.34
CA TYR A 86 7.59 -2.60 0.93
C TYR A 86 7.55 -1.54 2.01
N PHE A 87 6.44 -0.80 2.05
CA PHE A 87 6.19 0.24 3.03
C PHE A 87 5.51 -0.29 4.27
N ASP A 88 4.27 -0.73 4.12
CA ASP A 88 3.44 -1.37 5.13
C ASP A 88 2.32 -2.16 4.45
N ALA A 89 1.81 -3.19 5.12
CA ALA A 89 0.58 -3.86 4.76
C ALA A 89 -0.31 -3.91 6.01
N VAL A 90 -1.44 -3.21 5.96
CA VAL A 90 -2.38 -3.13 7.08
C VAL A 90 -3.79 -3.41 6.60
N GLY A 91 -4.62 -3.93 7.50
CA GLY A 91 -6.02 -4.12 7.20
C GLY A 91 -6.89 -4.09 8.44
N GLN A 92 -8.13 -3.69 8.25
CA GLN A 92 -9.10 -3.60 9.33
C GLN A 92 -10.54 -3.79 8.85
N SER A 93 -11.46 -3.95 9.81
CA SER A 93 -12.89 -4.05 9.51
C SER A 93 -13.43 -2.74 8.93
N ALA A 94 -14.22 -2.85 7.86
CA ALA A 94 -14.90 -1.73 7.21
C ALA A 94 -16.41 -1.67 7.55
N GLY A 95 -16.84 -2.44 8.56
CA GLY A 95 -18.25 -2.61 8.92
C GLY A 95 -19.03 -3.43 7.88
N LYS A 96 -20.29 -3.74 8.19
CA LYS A 96 -21.22 -4.50 7.32
C LYS A 96 -20.62 -5.82 6.79
N GLY A 97 -19.83 -6.50 7.60
CA GLY A 97 -19.16 -7.75 7.20
C GLY A 97 -18.17 -7.55 6.06
N ARG A 98 -17.41 -6.45 6.08
CA ARG A 98 -16.31 -6.19 5.14
C ARG A 98 -14.99 -6.02 5.87
N TYR A 99 -13.92 -6.49 5.25
CA TYR A 99 -12.54 -6.21 5.64
C TYR A 99 -11.88 -5.40 4.53
N VAL A 100 -11.10 -4.38 4.88
CA VAL A 100 -10.28 -3.63 3.92
C VAL A 100 -8.81 -3.90 4.23
N SER A 101 -8.06 -4.27 3.20
CA SER A 101 -6.60 -4.39 3.25
C SER A 101 -6.00 -3.34 2.32
N LEU A 102 -4.87 -2.79 2.71
CA LEU A 102 -4.08 -1.87 1.89
C LEU A 102 -2.60 -2.06 2.17
N GLY A 103 -1.79 -1.73 1.18
CA GLY A 103 -0.36 -1.64 1.34
C GLY A 103 0.29 -0.89 0.21
N ALA A 104 1.55 -0.53 0.42
CA ALA A 104 2.31 0.28 -0.50
C ALA A 104 3.77 -0.15 -0.53
N GLY A 105 4.51 0.38 -1.49
CA GLY A 105 5.95 0.20 -1.57
C GLY A 105 6.57 1.05 -2.68
N HIS A 106 7.87 0.90 -2.83
CA HIS A 106 8.70 1.48 -3.87
C HIS A 106 9.10 0.41 -4.89
N TYR A 107 9.30 0.81 -6.14
CA TYR A 107 9.81 -0.06 -7.20
C TYR A 107 10.90 0.62 -8.02
N THR A 108 11.83 -0.18 -8.52
CA THR A 108 12.94 0.29 -9.36
C THR A 108 12.50 0.61 -10.79
N THR A 109 13.29 1.42 -11.51
CA THR A 109 13.00 1.88 -12.89
C THR A 109 12.83 0.75 -13.92
N GLY A 110 13.29 -0.47 -13.64
CA GLY A 110 13.08 -1.64 -14.49
C GLY A 110 11.65 -2.21 -14.45
N VAL A 111 10.82 -1.77 -13.51
CA VAL A 111 9.43 -2.22 -13.33
C VAL A 111 8.49 -1.34 -14.15
N ALA A 112 7.77 -1.95 -15.09
CA ALA A 112 6.78 -1.28 -15.94
C ALA A 112 5.33 -1.59 -15.52
N LYS A 113 5.11 -2.69 -14.80
CA LYS A 113 3.80 -3.10 -14.29
C LYS A 113 3.97 -3.83 -12.97
N MET A 114 3.06 -3.59 -12.03
CA MET A 114 2.94 -4.38 -10.81
C MET A 114 1.51 -4.87 -10.62
N THR A 115 1.39 -6.02 -9.99
CA THR A 115 0.11 -6.61 -9.59
C THR A 115 0.19 -7.15 -8.17
N VAL A 116 -0.96 -7.31 -7.53
CA VAL A 116 -1.08 -7.92 -6.20
C VAL A 116 -2.00 -9.13 -6.26
N SER A 117 -1.67 -10.15 -5.50
CA SER A 117 -2.48 -11.33 -5.24
C SER A 117 -2.73 -11.45 -3.74
N TYR A 118 -3.76 -12.20 -3.34
CA TYR A 118 -4.17 -12.31 -1.94
C TYR A 118 -4.36 -13.78 -1.55
N GLY A 119 -3.75 -14.19 -0.43
CA GLY A 119 -3.81 -15.58 0.05
C GLY A 119 -3.22 -16.57 -0.95
N GLU A 120 -3.83 -17.75 -1.07
CA GLU A 120 -3.39 -18.76 -2.06
C GLU A 120 -3.99 -18.56 -3.45
N ASP A 121 -4.83 -17.54 -3.64
CA ASP A 121 -5.43 -17.27 -4.95
C ASP A 121 -4.35 -16.71 -5.90
N PRO A 122 -4.10 -17.35 -7.07
CA PRO A 122 -3.15 -16.84 -8.05
C PRO A 122 -3.67 -15.62 -8.81
N LYS A 123 -4.91 -15.19 -8.57
CA LYS A 123 -5.51 -14.08 -9.28
C LYS A 123 -4.85 -12.76 -8.92
N GLN A 124 -4.27 -12.16 -9.96
CA GLN A 124 -3.59 -10.88 -9.90
C GLN A 124 -4.52 -9.70 -10.18
N TYR A 125 -4.35 -8.64 -9.40
CA TYR A 125 -5.06 -7.38 -9.55
C TYR A 125 -4.07 -6.24 -9.79
N PRO A 126 -4.40 -5.25 -10.64
CA PRO A 126 -3.53 -4.10 -10.86
C PRO A 126 -3.37 -3.30 -9.57
N VAL A 127 -2.16 -2.78 -9.35
CA VAL A 127 -1.87 -1.79 -8.31
C VAL A 127 -1.85 -0.38 -8.93
N VAL A 128 -2.02 0.66 -8.11
CA VAL A 128 -1.76 2.04 -8.53
C VAL A 128 -0.25 2.23 -8.52
N MET A 129 0.33 2.79 -9.59
CA MET A 129 1.76 3.09 -9.69
C MET A 129 1.95 4.55 -10.10
N ALA A 130 2.79 5.29 -9.38
CA ALA A 130 3.19 6.64 -9.76
C ALA A 130 4.44 7.09 -8.99
N GLY A 131 5.33 7.83 -9.66
CA GLY A 131 6.50 8.45 -9.05
C GLY A 131 7.34 7.48 -8.24
N GLY A 132 7.65 6.28 -8.78
CA GLY A 132 8.44 5.24 -8.11
C GLY A 132 7.71 4.47 -7.01
N ALA A 133 6.50 4.88 -6.61
CA ALA A 133 5.70 4.19 -5.60
C ALA A 133 4.56 3.37 -6.21
N PHE A 134 4.18 2.29 -5.54
CA PHE A 134 2.97 1.54 -5.80
C PHE A 134 2.05 1.49 -4.57
N PHE A 135 0.75 1.30 -4.82
CA PHE A 135 -0.28 1.14 -3.80
C PHE A 135 -1.31 0.11 -4.23
N TYR A 136 -1.62 -0.82 -3.34
CA TYR A 136 -2.73 -1.75 -3.51
C TYR A 136 -3.73 -1.63 -2.37
N THR A 137 -4.98 -1.94 -2.68
CA THR A 137 -6.03 -2.08 -1.69
C THR A 137 -7.12 -3.01 -2.21
N ALA A 138 -7.73 -3.75 -1.29
CA ALA A 138 -8.86 -4.60 -1.56
C ALA A 138 -9.88 -4.48 -0.43
N SER A 139 -11.15 -4.71 -0.77
CA SER A 139 -12.18 -4.92 0.23
C SER A 139 -12.86 -6.26 0.01
N PHE A 140 -12.82 -7.09 1.05
CA PHE A 140 -13.32 -8.45 1.07
C PHE A 140 -14.67 -8.51 1.77
N SER A 141 -15.58 -9.28 1.21
CA SER A 141 -16.85 -9.60 1.88
C SER A 141 -16.63 -10.76 2.83
N THR A 142 -16.69 -10.49 4.13
CA THR A 142 -16.53 -11.49 5.20
C THR A 142 -17.88 -11.94 5.77
N GLY A 143 -18.91 -11.10 5.68
CA GLY A 143 -20.21 -11.35 6.32
C GLY A 143 -20.04 -11.46 7.84
N SER A 144 -20.65 -12.48 8.44
CA SER A 144 -20.42 -12.87 9.85
C SER A 144 -19.40 -14.02 10.00
N SER A 145 -18.73 -14.44 8.92
CA SER A 145 -17.86 -15.62 8.95
C SER A 145 -16.45 -15.28 9.44
N THR A 146 -16.07 -15.85 10.58
CA THR A 146 -14.70 -15.78 11.10
C THR A 146 -13.69 -16.38 10.12
N ALA A 147 -14.03 -17.50 9.48
CA ALA A 147 -13.14 -18.12 8.48
C ALA A 147 -12.88 -17.20 7.28
N LYS A 148 -13.90 -16.49 6.77
CA LYS A 148 -13.72 -15.51 5.70
C LYS A 148 -12.92 -14.28 6.16
N LEU A 149 -13.07 -13.87 7.42
CA LEU A 149 -12.26 -12.80 7.99
C LEU A 149 -10.78 -13.20 8.06
N ILE A 150 -10.47 -14.39 8.57
CA ILE A 150 -9.10 -14.92 8.62
C ILE A 150 -8.52 -15.02 7.21
N ALA A 151 -9.28 -15.53 6.24
CA ALA A 151 -8.84 -15.57 4.85
C ALA A 151 -8.62 -14.16 4.25
N ALA A 152 -9.44 -13.18 4.60
CA ALA A 152 -9.27 -11.79 4.16
C ALA A 152 -8.05 -11.08 4.80
N MET A 153 -7.60 -11.58 5.95
CA MET A 153 -6.36 -11.16 6.61
C MET A 153 -5.12 -11.83 6.03
N SER A 154 -5.26 -12.71 5.04
CA SER A 154 -4.12 -13.38 4.39
C SER A 154 -3.14 -12.37 3.80
N THR A 155 -1.86 -12.74 3.84
CA THR A 155 -0.77 -11.87 3.43
C THR A 155 -0.87 -11.59 1.92
N PRO A 156 -1.02 -10.32 1.50
CA PRO A 156 -0.91 -9.96 0.10
C PRO A 156 0.51 -10.22 -0.39
N TYR A 157 0.65 -10.59 -1.66
CA TYR A 157 1.95 -10.71 -2.30
C TYR A 157 1.96 -10.03 -3.67
N VAL A 158 3.06 -9.36 -4.02
CA VAL A 158 3.13 -8.62 -5.29
C VAL A 158 4.01 -9.29 -6.32
N HIS A 159 3.73 -8.93 -7.56
CA HIS A 159 4.48 -9.30 -8.74
C HIS A 159 4.94 -8.02 -9.43
N ALA A 160 6.14 -8.04 -10.00
CA ALA A 160 6.65 -6.97 -10.83
C ALA A 160 7.05 -7.49 -12.21
N TYR A 161 6.75 -6.72 -13.23
CA TYR A 161 6.98 -7.05 -14.63
C TYR A 161 7.76 -5.93 -15.30
N ASN A 162 8.67 -6.30 -16.20
CA ASN A 162 9.36 -5.34 -17.05
C ASN A 162 8.48 -4.89 -18.24
N ALA A 163 9.00 -3.99 -19.08
CA ALA A 163 8.28 -3.44 -20.23
C ALA A 163 7.90 -4.49 -21.30
N THR A 164 8.59 -5.64 -21.34
CA THR A 164 8.26 -6.75 -22.26
C THR A 164 7.18 -7.66 -21.70
N GLY A 165 6.66 -7.38 -20.50
CA GLY A 165 5.68 -8.21 -19.81
C GLY A 165 6.27 -9.45 -19.11
N LYS A 166 7.61 -9.57 -19.04
CA LYS A 166 8.26 -10.66 -18.30
C LYS A 166 8.17 -10.38 -16.80
N GLU A 167 7.75 -11.36 -16.02
CA GLU A 167 7.83 -11.30 -14.55
C GLU A 167 9.31 -11.27 -14.13
N ILE A 168 9.69 -10.23 -13.39
CA ILE A 168 11.04 -10.01 -12.87
C ILE A 168 11.10 -10.08 -11.36
N TYR A 169 9.94 -10.08 -10.69
CA TYR A 169 9.82 -10.27 -9.26
C TYR A 169 8.48 -10.93 -8.93
N ASN A 170 8.52 -11.88 -8.00
CA ASN A 170 7.35 -12.49 -7.39
C ASN A 170 7.67 -12.69 -5.92
N GLN A 171 7.00 -11.94 -5.04
CA GLN A 171 7.29 -11.95 -3.61
C GLN A 171 7.10 -13.33 -2.98
N LYS A 172 6.21 -14.17 -3.51
CA LYS A 172 6.00 -15.53 -2.99
C LYS A 172 7.25 -16.41 -3.12
N ASN A 173 8.16 -16.05 -4.04
CA ASN A 173 9.41 -16.77 -4.27
C ASN A 173 10.62 -16.05 -3.65
N ASP A 174 10.41 -14.91 -2.97
CA ASP A 174 11.48 -14.19 -2.28
C ASP A 174 11.74 -14.91 -0.94
N PRO A 175 12.96 -15.47 -0.73
CA PRO A 175 13.28 -16.30 0.45
C PRO A 175 12.91 -15.65 1.79
N ARG A 176 12.98 -14.32 1.85
CA ARG A 176 12.64 -13.54 3.06
C ARG A 176 11.18 -13.66 3.48
N PHE A 177 10.31 -14.09 2.57
CA PHE A 177 8.87 -14.30 2.81
C PHE A 177 8.48 -15.78 2.86
N THR A 178 9.39 -16.69 2.47
CA THR A 178 9.14 -18.14 2.54
C THR A 178 9.71 -18.79 3.79
N ASP A 179 10.74 -18.20 4.41
CA ASP A 179 11.47 -18.75 5.56
C ASP A 179 10.74 -18.57 6.90
N ALA A 180 9.53 -18.01 6.91
CA ALA A 180 8.68 -17.91 8.12
C ALA A 180 7.79 -19.17 8.35
N SER A 181 8.13 -20.28 7.70
CA SER A 181 7.38 -21.55 7.75
C SER A 181 8.23 -22.69 8.32
N GLU A 182 8.82 -22.50 9.51
CA GLU A 182 9.27 -23.61 10.37
C GLU A 182 8.76 -23.43 11.80
#